data_AF-A0A930A6Q1-F1
#
_entry.id   AF-A0A930A6Q1-F1
#
_cell.length_a   1.000
_cell.length_b   1.000
_cell.length_c   1.000
_cell.angle_alpha   90.00
_cell.angle_beta   90.00
_cell.angle_gamma   90.00
#
_symmetry.space_group_name_H-M   'P 1'
#
loop_
_entity.id
_entity.type
_entity.pdbx_description
1 polymer ?
#
loop_
_entity_poly.entity_id
_entity_poly.type
_entity_poly.pdbx_seq_one_letter_code
_entity_poly.pdbx_strand_id
1 'polypeptide(L)'
;MGNVNYLHDPNKTVASPAAEFDISFNKDKYYFMNLENYVGFIKGCERAIRKHPDYGNFVDAIRELKMEHCQVLGNITRFDATIEMHHGPMLTLFDYCAIVTDHLLNNGETVNTFKIAKIVLDEHYKEHVQVVMLSKTVHQLVDSGELFINLNQGIGDVNAFLRSYPDGLDKYKAKINEYIDLSKKFKSHDSNIFDLEKNMVNWSYR
;
A
#
# COMPACT_ATOMS: atom_id res chain seq x y z
N MET A 1 24.74 -23.50 29.04
CA MET A 1 23.95 -23.15 27.85
C MET A 1 22.51 -23.54 28.14
N GLY A 2 21.59 -22.58 28.20
CA GLY A 2 20.17 -22.86 28.44
C GLY A 2 19.54 -23.42 27.17
N ASN A 3 18.88 -24.58 27.26
CA ASN A 3 18.21 -25.20 26.13
C ASN A 3 16.93 -24.42 25.77
N VAL A 4 16.74 -24.14 24.49
CA VAL A 4 15.49 -23.60 23.95
C VAL A 4 14.51 -24.77 23.84
N ASN A 5 13.38 -24.68 24.55
CA ASN A 5 12.34 -25.70 24.51
C ASN A 5 11.23 -25.24 23.55
N TYR A 6 10.97 -26.01 22.50
CA TYR A 6 9.79 -25.84 21.67
C TYR A 6 8.61 -26.49 22.39
N LEU A 7 7.78 -25.69 23.04
CA LEU A 7 6.51 -26.17 23.56
C LEU A 7 5.62 -26.50 22.35
N HIS A 8 4.97 -27.67 22.35
CA HIS A 8 3.90 -28.01 21.40
C HIS A 8 2.65 -27.16 21.72
N ASP A 9 2.79 -25.85 21.61
CA ASP A 9 1.77 -24.85 21.84
C ASP A 9 1.15 -24.45 20.48
N PRO A 10 -0.18 -24.47 20.33
CA PRO A 10 -0.85 -23.94 19.13
C PRO A 10 -0.44 -22.50 18.76
N ASN A 11 0.03 -21.69 19.72
CA ASN A 11 0.53 -20.33 19.49
C ASN A 11 1.98 -20.22 19.03
N LYS A 12 2.68 -21.36 18.84
CA LYS A 12 4.08 -21.44 18.36
C LYS A 12 4.99 -20.46 19.11
N THR A 13 5.07 -20.66 20.41
CA THR A 13 5.75 -19.76 21.34
C THR A 13 7.20 -20.18 21.56
N VAL A 14 8.12 -19.22 21.60
CA VAL A 14 9.54 -19.43 21.97
C VAL A 14 9.74 -18.96 23.40
N ALA A 15 10.14 -19.88 24.27
CA ALA A 15 10.38 -19.64 25.69
C ALA A 15 11.86 -19.84 26.04
N SER A 16 12.37 -19.06 26.99
CA SER A 16 13.71 -19.24 27.56
C SER A 16 13.63 -19.19 29.08
N PRO A 17 14.25 -20.13 29.81
CA PRO A 17 14.31 -20.08 31.27
C PRO A 17 14.98 -18.82 31.84
N ALA A 18 15.72 -18.08 31.01
CA ALA A 18 16.39 -16.84 31.39
C ALA A 18 15.62 -15.57 30.96
N ALA A 19 14.48 -15.70 30.28
CA ALA A 19 13.64 -14.58 29.86
C ALA A 19 12.41 -14.47 30.77
N GLU A 20 12.02 -13.25 31.09
CA GLU A 20 10.82 -12.97 31.90
C GLU A 20 9.51 -13.18 31.11
N PHE A 21 9.59 -13.11 29.77
CA PHE A 21 8.44 -13.22 28.89
C PHE A 21 8.71 -14.16 27.73
N ASP A 22 7.67 -14.91 27.37
CA ASP A 22 7.66 -15.76 26.19
C ASP A 22 7.35 -14.97 24.92
N ILE A 23 7.97 -15.36 23.80
CA ILE A 23 7.74 -14.72 22.50
C ILE A 23 6.77 -15.58 21.70
N SER A 24 5.51 -15.14 21.60
CA SER A 24 4.53 -15.80 20.73
C SER A 24 4.75 -15.46 19.26
N PHE A 25 4.58 -16.41 18.35
CA PHE A 25 4.61 -16.16 16.91
C PHE A 25 3.40 -15.34 16.44
N ASN A 26 2.23 -15.64 17.01
CA ASN A 26 1.01 -14.87 16.76
C ASN A 26 0.94 -13.71 17.75
N LYS A 27 0.55 -12.54 17.25
CA LYS A 27 0.41 -11.29 18.01
C LYS A 27 -1.07 -10.96 18.13
N ASP A 28 -1.47 -10.59 19.33
CA ASP A 28 -2.81 -10.10 19.63
C ASP A 28 -2.79 -8.58 19.81
N LYS A 29 -3.95 -8.01 20.14
CA LYS A 29 -4.10 -6.57 20.38
C LYS A 29 -3.24 -6.06 21.53
N TYR A 30 -2.93 -6.88 22.53
CA TYR A 30 -2.17 -6.46 23.71
C TYR A 30 -0.70 -6.23 23.36
N TYR A 31 -0.14 -7.09 22.50
CA TYR A 31 1.22 -6.90 21.98
C TYR A 31 1.42 -5.53 21.30
N PHE A 32 0.36 -5.03 20.64
CA PHE A 32 0.35 -3.77 19.90
C PHE A 32 -0.05 -2.53 20.72
N MET A 33 -0.29 -2.66 22.03
CA MET A 33 -0.43 -1.49 22.90
C MET A 33 0.85 -0.65 22.96
N ASN A 34 2.00 -1.28 22.69
CA ASN A 34 3.25 -0.56 22.45
C ASN A 34 3.35 -0.16 20.97
N LEU A 35 3.49 1.15 20.72
CA LEU A 35 3.54 1.71 19.37
C LEU A 35 4.78 1.24 18.58
N GLU A 36 5.94 1.08 19.24
CA GLU A 36 7.16 0.59 18.58
C GLU A 36 6.99 -0.84 18.08
N ASN A 37 6.31 -1.70 18.88
CA ASN A 37 5.95 -3.05 18.46
C ASN A 37 5.06 -3.02 17.21
N TYR A 38 4.05 -2.15 17.19
CA TYR A 38 3.15 -2.00 16.05
C TYR A 38 3.89 -1.56 14.80
N VAL A 39 4.65 -0.45 14.87
CA VAL A 39 5.42 0.07 13.74
C VAL A 39 6.45 -0.94 13.24
N GLY A 40 7.15 -1.61 14.17
CA GLY A 40 8.13 -2.65 13.85
C GLY A 40 7.50 -3.84 13.14
N PHE A 41 6.30 -4.26 13.57
CA PHE A 41 5.54 -5.34 12.97
C PHE A 41 5.06 -5.00 11.55
N ILE A 42 4.48 -3.82 11.34
CA ILE A 42 4.02 -3.39 10.01
C ILE A 42 5.19 -3.30 9.03
N LYS A 43 6.31 -2.69 9.44
CA LYS A 43 7.55 -2.68 8.61
C LYS A 43 8.07 -4.10 8.34
N GLY A 44 7.86 -5.03 9.26
CA GLY A 44 8.13 -6.45 9.08
C GLY A 44 7.28 -7.07 7.97
N CYS A 45 5.99 -6.74 7.92
CA CYS A 45 5.07 -7.17 6.88
C CYS A 45 5.48 -6.62 5.51
N GLU A 46 5.80 -5.32 5.42
CA GLU A 46 6.28 -4.70 4.17
C GLU A 46 7.53 -5.39 3.62
N ARG A 47 8.50 -5.68 4.50
CA ARG A 47 9.72 -6.41 4.11
C ARG A 47 9.40 -7.82 3.62
N ALA A 48 8.45 -8.51 4.26
CA ALA A 48 8.04 -9.85 3.84
C ALA A 48 7.38 -9.83 2.46
N ILE A 49 6.51 -8.85 2.18
CA ILE A 49 5.87 -8.67 0.88
C ILE A 49 6.92 -8.36 -0.20
N ARG A 50 7.75 -7.33 0.02
CA ARG A 50 8.73 -6.87 -0.98
C ARG A 50 9.79 -7.92 -1.34
N LYS A 51 10.09 -8.84 -0.41
CA LYS A 51 11.02 -9.95 -0.64
C LYS A 51 10.36 -11.19 -1.22
N HIS A 52 9.03 -11.24 -1.28
CA HIS A 52 8.33 -12.41 -1.80
C HIS A 52 8.48 -12.49 -3.33
N PRO A 53 8.84 -13.65 -3.91
CA PRO A 53 9.01 -13.79 -5.36
C PRO A 53 7.77 -13.37 -6.15
N ASP A 54 6.59 -13.74 -5.67
CA ASP A 54 5.32 -13.38 -6.30
C ASP A 54 5.09 -11.87 -6.37
N TYR A 55 5.63 -11.09 -5.43
CA TYR A 55 5.56 -9.63 -5.54
C TYR A 55 6.38 -9.13 -6.72
N GLY A 56 7.58 -9.69 -6.94
CA GLY A 56 8.41 -9.39 -8.11
C GLY A 56 7.68 -9.72 -9.41
N ASN A 57 7.09 -10.92 -9.50
CA ASN A 57 6.30 -11.35 -10.67
C ASN A 57 5.13 -10.41 -10.96
N PHE A 58 4.42 -9.94 -9.92
CA PHE A 58 3.34 -8.97 -10.07
C PHE A 58 3.85 -7.63 -10.62
N VAL A 59 4.94 -7.10 -10.06
CA VAL A 59 5.56 -5.85 -10.52
C VAL A 59 5.97 -5.93 -11.99
N ASP A 60 6.56 -7.04 -12.39
CA ASP A 60 7.00 -7.26 -13.77
C ASP A 60 5.80 -7.35 -14.72
N ALA A 61 4.72 -8.04 -14.33
CA ALA A 61 3.48 -8.09 -15.10
C ALA A 61 2.85 -6.69 -15.29
N ILE A 62 2.81 -5.85 -14.24
CA ILE A 62 2.29 -4.48 -14.32
C ILE A 62 3.15 -3.61 -15.26
N ARG A 63 4.48 -3.76 -15.19
CA ARG A 63 5.42 -3.06 -16.07
C ARG A 63 5.20 -3.43 -17.53
N GLU A 64 5.08 -4.71 -17.83
CA GLU A 64 4.84 -5.22 -19.19
C GLU A 64 3.50 -4.76 -19.74
N LEU A 65 2.46 -4.71 -18.90
CA LEU A 65 1.11 -4.47 -19.38
C LEU A 65 0.84 -3.01 -19.73
N LYS A 66 1.34 -2.00 -19.00
CA LYS A 66 0.92 -0.60 -19.26
C LYS A 66 1.89 0.54 -18.96
N MET A 67 3.11 0.36 -18.45
CA MET A 67 3.86 1.52 -17.89
C MET A 67 5.38 1.42 -17.89
N GLU A 68 5.99 1.59 -19.06
CA GLU A 68 7.44 1.82 -19.19
C GLU A 68 7.84 3.29 -19.00
N HIS A 69 6.90 4.14 -18.59
CA HIS A 69 7.06 5.59 -18.47
C HIS A 69 6.72 6.09 -17.07
N CYS A 70 7.34 7.20 -16.67
CA CYS A 70 6.92 7.93 -15.47
C CYS A 70 5.56 8.59 -15.72
N GLN A 71 4.57 8.31 -14.87
CA GLN A 71 3.21 8.86 -15.03
C GLN A 71 3.09 10.35 -14.72
N VAL A 72 4.13 10.97 -14.16
CA VAL A 72 4.22 12.42 -13.95
C VAL A 72 5.02 13.07 -15.07
N LEU A 73 6.17 12.49 -15.41
CA LEU A 73 7.04 12.95 -16.50
C LEU A 73 6.90 11.99 -17.68
N GLY A 74 5.79 12.10 -18.42
CA GLY A 74 5.39 11.10 -19.43
C GLY A 74 6.41 10.84 -20.54
N ASN A 75 7.33 11.77 -20.79
CA ASN A 75 8.43 11.62 -21.74
C ASN A 75 9.62 10.81 -21.18
N ILE A 76 9.68 10.57 -19.87
CA ILE A 76 10.74 9.79 -19.22
C ILE A 76 10.35 8.33 -19.24
N THR A 77 11.15 7.54 -19.95
CA THR A 77 10.98 6.10 -20.10
C THR A 77 11.97 5.32 -19.23
N ARG A 78 11.85 3.99 -19.20
CA ARG A 78 12.85 3.10 -18.58
C ARG A 78 14.26 3.22 -19.17
N PHE A 79 14.38 3.73 -20.40
CA PHE A 79 15.68 3.94 -21.05
C PHE A 79 16.35 5.23 -20.58
N ASP A 80 15.57 6.18 -20.05
CA ASP A 80 16.04 7.47 -19.56
C ASP A 80 16.30 7.44 -18.05
N ALA A 81 15.48 6.69 -17.29
CA ALA A 81 15.59 6.60 -15.84
C ALA A 81 15.04 5.27 -15.29
N THR A 82 15.46 4.93 -14.06
CA THR A 82 14.83 3.83 -13.32
C THR A 82 13.39 4.18 -12.96
N ILE A 83 12.45 3.35 -13.45
CA ILE A 83 11.02 3.45 -13.15
C ILE A 83 10.68 2.46 -12.04
N GLU A 84 10.09 2.98 -10.96
CA GLU A 84 9.71 2.26 -9.76
C GLU A 84 8.19 2.32 -9.59
N MET A 85 7.64 1.23 -9.06
CA MET A 85 6.24 1.18 -8.65
C MET A 85 6.12 1.82 -7.27
N HIS A 86 5.32 2.87 -7.17
CA HIS A 86 4.99 3.54 -5.92
C HIS A 86 3.59 3.11 -5.46
N HIS A 87 3.47 2.71 -4.20
CA HIS A 87 2.19 2.41 -3.55
C HIS A 87 1.49 3.72 -3.18
N GLY A 88 0.47 4.09 -3.94
CA GLY A 88 -0.19 5.37 -3.83
C GLY A 88 -1.20 5.57 -4.97
N PRO A 89 -1.87 6.74 -5.05
CA PRO A 89 -1.50 8.00 -4.39
C PRO A 89 -1.91 8.17 -2.93
N MET A 90 -2.99 7.52 -2.50
CA MET A 90 -3.61 7.79 -1.20
C MET A 90 -3.06 6.93 -0.05
N LEU A 91 -2.84 5.64 -0.30
CA LEU A 91 -2.41 4.67 0.70
C LEU A 91 -1.03 4.13 0.34
N THR A 92 -0.13 4.13 1.32
CA THR A 92 1.19 3.51 1.23
C THR A 92 1.10 2.01 1.52
N LEU A 93 2.15 1.24 1.20
CA LEU A 93 2.22 -0.18 1.59
C LEU A 93 2.09 -0.37 3.11
N PHE A 94 2.65 0.54 3.90
CA PHE A 94 2.47 0.59 5.34
C PHE A 94 1.00 0.70 5.72
N ASP A 95 0.24 1.60 5.08
CA ASP A 95 -1.18 1.78 5.34
C ASP A 95 -2.00 0.53 5.00
N TYR A 96 -1.75 -0.10 3.84
CA TYR A 96 -2.41 -1.37 3.48
C TYR A 96 -2.17 -2.45 4.54
N CYS A 97 -0.91 -2.64 4.96
CA CYS A 97 -0.57 -3.62 5.99
C CYS A 97 -1.22 -3.29 7.34
N ALA A 98 -1.25 -2.02 7.72
CA ALA A 98 -1.83 -1.55 8.96
C ALA A 98 -3.36 -1.69 8.99
N ILE A 99 -4.05 -1.33 7.90
CA ILE A 99 -5.50 -1.49 7.76
C ILE A 99 -5.90 -2.96 7.90
N VAL A 100 -5.23 -3.88 7.18
CA VAL A 100 -5.50 -5.32 7.30
C VAL A 100 -5.23 -5.81 8.73
N THR A 101 -4.14 -5.35 9.34
CA THR A 101 -3.78 -5.72 10.72
C THR A 101 -4.85 -5.28 11.71
N ASP A 102 -5.21 -4.00 11.69
CA ASP A 102 -6.23 -3.43 12.58
C ASP A 102 -7.60 -4.09 12.36
N HIS A 103 -7.99 -4.36 11.10
CA HIS A 103 -9.25 -5.05 10.78
C HIS A 103 -9.32 -6.44 11.43
N LEU A 104 -8.27 -7.25 11.28
CA LEU A 104 -8.22 -8.59 11.87
C LEU A 104 -8.24 -8.54 13.40
N LEU A 105 -7.46 -7.64 14.01
CA LEU A 105 -7.40 -7.49 15.46
C LEU A 105 -8.73 -7.04 16.05
N ASN A 106 -9.42 -6.11 15.38
CA ASN A 106 -10.74 -5.63 15.80
C ASN A 106 -11.82 -6.72 15.72
N ASN A 107 -11.62 -7.70 14.84
CA ASN A 107 -12.46 -8.90 14.72
C ASN A 107 -12.00 -10.07 15.62
N GLY A 108 -11.11 -9.81 16.58
CA GLY A 108 -10.68 -10.78 17.58
C GLY A 108 -9.68 -11.83 17.07
N GLU A 109 -9.15 -11.65 15.86
CA GLU A 109 -8.14 -12.54 15.32
C GLU A 109 -6.72 -12.17 15.80
N THR A 110 -5.83 -13.16 15.79
CA THR A 110 -4.39 -12.92 15.94
C THR A 110 -3.71 -12.80 14.58
N VAL A 111 -2.55 -12.14 14.57
CA VAL A 111 -1.81 -11.81 13.35
C VAL A 111 -0.35 -12.21 13.48
N ASN A 112 0.28 -12.52 12.34
CA ASN A 112 1.73 -12.62 12.23
C ASN A 112 2.15 -12.03 10.87
N THR A 113 3.43 -11.76 10.68
CA THR A 113 3.92 -11.06 9.49
C THR A 113 3.61 -11.82 8.21
N PHE A 114 3.63 -13.16 8.23
CA PHE A 114 3.32 -13.99 7.06
C PHE A 114 1.83 -13.94 6.69
N LYS A 115 0.94 -13.96 7.69
CA LYS A 115 -0.51 -13.82 7.48
C LYS A 115 -0.84 -12.49 6.81
N ILE A 116 -0.32 -11.39 7.35
CA ILE A 116 -0.56 -10.05 6.78
C ILE A 116 0.08 -9.91 5.40
N ALA A 117 1.33 -10.37 5.25
CA ALA A 117 2.02 -10.31 3.96
C ALA A 117 1.28 -11.09 2.87
N LYS A 118 0.78 -12.29 3.19
CA LYS A 118 -0.04 -13.07 2.26
C LYS A 118 -1.30 -12.34 1.85
N ILE A 119 -2.07 -11.81 2.81
CA ILE A 119 -3.33 -11.11 2.50
C ILE A 119 -3.06 -9.91 1.60
N VAL A 120 -2.10 -9.06 1.96
CA VAL A 120 -1.79 -7.86 1.16
C VAL A 120 -1.22 -8.24 -0.21
N LEU A 121 -0.44 -9.30 -0.33
CA LEU A 121 0.01 -9.81 -1.62
C LEU A 121 -1.17 -10.31 -2.48
N ASP A 122 -2.11 -11.06 -1.89
CA ASP A 122 -3.33 -11.48 -2.59
C ASP A 122 -4.14 -10.24 -3.06
N GLU A 123 -4.16 -9.15 -2.29
CA GLU A 123 -4.79 -7.88 -2.71
C GLU A 123 -4.04 -7.18 -3.86
N HIS A 124 -2.72 -7.37 -4.01
CA HIS A 124 -2.00 -6.91 -5.20
C HIS A 124 -2.49 -7.67 -6.44
N TYR A 125 -2.59 -9.00 -6.35
CA TYR A 125 -3.05 -9.85 -7.46
C TYR A 125 -4.51 -9.63 -7.85
N LYS A 126 -5.35 -9.17 -6.91
CA LYS A 126 -6.73 -8.73 -7.20
C LYS A 126 -6.80 -7.30 -7.75
N GLU A 127 -5.65 -6.63 -7.92
CA GLU A 127 -5.54 -5.22 -8.32
C GLU A 127 -6.27 -4.26 -7.37
N HIS A 128 -6.42 -4.62 -6.09
CA HIS A 128 -7.05 -3.76 -5.09
C HIS A 128 -6.06 -2.76 -4.46
N VAL A 129 -4.76 -3.04 -4.56
CA VAL A 129 -3.71 -2.13 -4.11
C VAL A 129 -3.44 -1.09 -5.19
N GLN A 130 -3.65 0.18 -4.85
CA GLN A 130 -3.39 1.28 -5.77
C GLN A 130 -1.88 1.55 -5.92
N VAL A 131 -1.44 1.66 -7.17
CA VAL A 131 -0.05 1.95 -7.53
C VAL A 131 0.07 2.98 -8.65
N VAL A 132 1.24 3.62 -8.72
CA VAL A 132 1.62 4.55 -9.80
C VAL A 132 3.09 4.30 -10.16
N MET A 133 3.42 4.36 -11.45
CA MET A 133 4.78 4.16 -11.94
C MET A 133 5.49 5.50 -12.07
N LEU A 134 6.59 5.65 -11.34
CA LEU A 134 7.31 6.91 -11.20
C LEU A 134 8.79 6.71 -11.51
N SER A 135 9.44 7.72 -12.07
CA SER A 135 10.89 7.76 -12.03
C SER A 135 11.36 7.90 -10.58
N LYS A 136 12.53 7.35 -10.25
CA LYS A 136 13.06 7.36 -8.88
C LYS A 136 13.07 8.76 -8.22
N THR A 137 13.39 9.82 -8.97
CA THR A 137 13.35 11.19 -8.45
C THR A 137 11.92 11.65 -8.12
N VAL A 138 10.96 11.34 -8.99
CA VAL A 138 9.55 11.68 -8.76
C VAL A 138 9.01 10.86 -7.58
N HIS A 139 9.38 9.59 -7.47
CA HIS A 139 9.05 8.75 -6.32
C HIS A 139 9.47 9.42 -5.00
N GLN A 140 10.70 9.94 -4.93
CA GLN A 140 11.19 10.64 -3.74
C GLN A 140 10.41 11.93 -3.42
N LEU A 141 9.99 12.70 -4.44
CA LEU A 141 9.18 13.91 -4.24
C LEU A 141 7.77 13.58 -3.73
N VAL A 142 7.21 12.46 -4.15
CA VAL A 142 5.91 11.98 -3.65
C VAL A 142 6.04 11.48 -2.22
N ASP A 143 7.06 10.66 -1.94
CA ASP A 143 7.34 10.16 -0.58
C ASP A 143 7.58 11.31 0.42
N SER A 144 8.18 12.43 -0.02
CA SER A 144 8.41 13.61 0.81
C SER A 144 7.19 14.53 0.94
N GLY A 145 6.12 14.30 0.16
CA GLY A 145 4.93 15.15 0.11
C GLY A 145 5.10 16.47 -0.66
N GLU A 146 6.23 16.65 -1.35
CA GLU A 146 6.50 17.83 -2.20
C GLU A 146 5.75 17.77 -3.53
N LEU A 147 5.38 16.56 -3.97
CA LEU A 147 4.58 16.33 -5.15
C LEU A 147 3.29 15.58 -4.82
N PHE A 148 2.16 16.21 -5.14
CA PHE A 148 0.85 15.60 -5.07
C PHE A 148 0.52 14.84 -6.36
N ILE A 149 -0.04 13.63 -6.22
CA ILE A 149 -0.57 12.83 -7.33
C ILE A 149 -2.08 12.67 -7.17
N ASN A 150 -2.84 13.00 -8.21
CA ASN A 150 -4.29 12.89 -8.16
C ASN A 150 -4.72 11.41 -8.15
N LEU A 151 -5.78 11.08 -7.38
CA LEU A 151 -6.36 9.72 -7.34
C LEU A 151 -6.63 9.09 -8.71
N ASN A 152 -6.99 9.90 -9.71
CA ASN A 152 -7.27 9.43 -11.08
C ASN A 152 -6.02 8.92 -11.83
N GLN A 153 -4.81 9.16 -11.31
CA GLN A 153 -3.56 8.68 -11.90
C GLN A 153 -3.14 7.30 -11.36
N GLY A 154 -3.71 6.86 -10.25
CA GLY A 154 -3.38 5.55 -9.67
C GLY A 154 -4.10 4.41 -10.39
N ILE A 155 -3.41 3.30 -10.61
CA ILE A 155 -3.97 2.04 -11.08
C ILE A 155 -4.40 1.21 -9.88
N GLY A 156 -5.59 0.61 -9.92
CA GLY A 156 -6.10 -0.35 -8.92
C GLY A 156 -7.44 0.07 -8.32
N ASP A 157 -8.24 -0.90 -7.88
CA ASP A 157 -9.53 -0.69 -7.21
C ASP A 157 -9.35 -0.58 -5.69
N VAL A 158 -8.81 0.57 -5.25
CA VAL A 158 -8.69 0.88 -3.82
C VAL A 158 -10.03 0.90 -3.10
N ASN A 159 -11.14 1.15 -3.81
CA ASN A 159 -12.45 1.11 -3.20
C ASN A 159 -12.85 -0.31 -2.81
N ALA A 160 -12.50 -1.33 -3.61
CA ALA A 160 -12.68 -2.73 -3.25
C ALA A 160 -11.85 -3.13 -2.03
N PHE A 161 -10.60 -2.64 -1.93
CA PHE A 161 -9.79 -2.80 -0.73
C PHE A 161 -10.50 -2.24 0.50
N LEU A 162 -10.90 -0.95 0.45
CA LEU A 162 -11.52 -0.27 1.59
C LEU A 162 -12.83 -0.94 2.04
N ARG A 163 -13.64 -1.45 1.09
CA ARG A 163 -14.86 -2.21 1.41
C ARG A 163 -14.58 -3.56 2.08
N SER A 164 -13.43 -4.16 1.80
CA SER A 164 -13.06 -5.48 2.33
C SER A 164 -12.52 -5.43 3.76
N TYR A 165 -12.00 -4.27 4.19
CA TYR A 165 -11.37 -4.12 5.52
C TYR A 165 -11.95 -2.95 6.35
N PRO A 166 -13.28 -2.84 6.51
CA PRO A 166 -13.93 -1.67 7.11
C PRO A 166 -13.48 -1.42 8.56
N ASP A 167 -13.32 -2.47 9.35
CA ASP A 167 -12.92 -2.35 10.77
C ASP A 167 -11.47 -1.88 10.96
N GLY A 168 -10.66 -1.85 9.91
CA GLY A 168 -9.29 -1.33 9.94
C GLY A 168 -9.18 0.17 9.60
N LEU A 169 -10.28 0.82 9.23
CA LEU A 169 -10.24 2.15 8.62
C LEU A 169 -10.28 3.32 9.60
N ASP A 170 -10.54 3.10 10.89
CA ASP A 170 -10.89 4.17 11.81
C ASP A 170 -9.85 5.30 11.86
N LYS A 171 -8.56 4.94 11.93
CA LYS A 171 -7.42 5.87 11.93
C LYS A 171 -7.15 6.53 10.57
N TYR A 172 -7.73 6.00 9.49
CA TYR A 172 -7.45 6.40 8.11
C TYR A 172 -8.54 7.25 7.47
N LYS A 173 -9.74 7.31 8.06
CA LYS A 173 -10.89 8.06 7.53
C LYS A 173 -10.54 9.52 7.22
N ALA A 174 -9.86 10.21 8.14
CA ALA A 174 -9.48 11.62 7.96
C ALA A 174 -8.52 11.79 6.76
N LYS A 175 -7.46 10.97 6.72
CA LYS A 175 -6.48 10.95 5.61
C LYS A 175 -7.16 10.68 4.26
N ILE A 176 -8.04 9.68 4.20
CA ILE A 176 -8.77 9.30 2.99
C ILE A 176 -9.65 10.47 2.50
N ASN A 177 -10.43 11.06 3.40
CA ASN A 177 -11.32 12.18 3.06
C ASN A 177 -10.51 13.40 2.57
N GLU A 178 -9.43 13.75 3.26
CA GLU A 178 -8.55 14.85 2.85
C GLU A 178 -7.95 14.62 1.46
N TYR A 179 -7.48 13.41 1.17
CA TYR A 179 -6.89 13.08 -0.13
C TYR A 179 -7.93 13.13 -1.27
N ILE A 180 -9.16 12.68 -0.99
CA ILE A 180 -10.29 12.78 -1.91
C ILE A 180 -10.59 14.26 -2.21
N ASP A 181 -10.63 15.11 -1.21
CA ASP A 181 -10.94 16.54 -1.38
C ASP A 181 -9.82 17.28 -2.11
N LEU A 182 -8.56 16.97 -1.83
CA LEU A 182 -7.42 17.45 -2.61
C LEU A 182 -7.51 17.02 -4.08
N SER A 183 -7.86 15.76 -4.34
CA SER A 183 -8.00 15.24 -5.71
C SER A 183 -9.17 15.87 -6.46
N LYS A 184 -10.25 16.24 -5.77
CA LYS A 184 -11.37 17.00 -6.36
C LYS A 184 -10.98 18.44 -6.69
N LYS A 185 -10.19 19.07 -5.81
CA LYS A 185 -9.75 20.47 -5.93
C LYS A 185 -8.71 20.65 -7.04
N PHE A 186 -7.69 19.79 -7.07
CA PHE A 186 -6.60 19.85 -8.03
C PHE A 186 -6.80 18.81 -9.14
N LYS A 187 -7.72 19.09 -10.06
CA LYS A 187 -7.93 18.28 -11.27
C LYS A 187 -6.67 18.32 -12.16
N SER A 188 -6.53 17.29 -13.00
CA SER A 188 -5.48 17.19 -14.03
C SER A 188 -5.38 18.49 -14.83
N HIS A 189 -4.14 18.95 -15.07
CA HIS A 189 -3.86 20.09 -15.94
C HIS A 189 -4.03 19.65 -17.39
N ASP A 190 -5.25 19.75 -17.90
CA ASP A 190 -5.63 19.40 -19.27
C ASP A 190 -5.44 20.57 -20.25
N SER A 191 -4.95 21.72 -19.78
CA SER A 191 -4.86 22.98 -20.53
C SER A 191 -6.20 23.38 -21.19
N ASN A 192 -7.33 22.99 -20.59
CA ASN A 192 -8.69 23.13 -21.13
C ASN A 192 -8.89 22.42 -22.49
N ILE A 193 -8.08 21.41 -22.83
CA ILE A 193 -8.24 20.69 -24.10
C ILE A 193 -9.56 19.92 -24.16
N PHE A 194 -10.07 19.47 -23.01
CA PHE A 194 -11.40 18.87 -22.91
C PHE A 194 -12.53 19.89 -23.05
N ASP A 195 -12.25 21.19 -22.84
CA ASP A 195 -13.21 22.25 -23.19
C ASP A 195 -13.20 22.56 -24.69
N LEU A 196 -12.17 22.13 -25.43
CA LEU A 196 -12.14 22.21 -26.89
C LEU A 196 -13.25 21.37 -27.53
N GLU A 197 -13.53 20.18 -26.98
CA GLU A 197 -14.61 19.29 -27.44
C GLU A 197 -15.97 20.00 -27.44
N LYS A 198 -16.29 20.73 -26.36
CA LYS A 198 -17.52 21.52 -26.24
C LYS A 198 -17.60 22.63 -27.30
N ASN A 199 -16.46 23.18 -27.71
CA ASN A 199 -16.38 24.21 -28.75
C ASN A 199 -16.41 23.63 -30.17
N MET A 200 -15.90 22.42 -30.39
CA MET A 200 -15.92 21.75 -31.69
C MET A 200 -17.35 21.40 -32.14
N VAL A 201 -18.25 21.09 -31.20
CA VAL A 201 -19.69 20.91 -31.50
C VAL A 201 -20.31 22.20 -32.04
N ASN A 202 -19.88 23.37 -31.59
CA ASN A 202 -20.38 24.66 -32.11
C ASN A 202 -19.78 25.04 -33.47
N TRP A 203 -18.62 24.48 -33.85
CA TRP A 203 -17.97 24.73 -35.13
C TRP A 203 -18.52 23.88 -36.28
N SER A 204 -19.22 22.80 -35.96
CA SER A 204 -19.83 21.90 -36.95
C SER A 204 -21.21 22.36 -37.42
N TYR A 205 -21.77 23.42 -36.82
CA TYR A 205 -23.03 24.06 -37.24
C TYR A 205 -22.82 25.46 -37.86
N ARG A 206 -21.62 25.76 -38.37
CA ARG A 206 -21.33 26.98 -39.15
C ARG A 206 -21.09 26.66 -40.61
#